data_AF-A0A2R6MZM5-F1
#
_entry.id   AF-A0A2R6MZM5-F1
#
_cell.length_a   1.000
_cell.length_b   1.000
_cell.length_c   1.000
_cell.angle_alpha   90.00
_cell.angle_beta   90.00
_cell.angle_gamma   90.00
#
_symmetry.space_group_name_H-M   'P 1'
#
loop_
_entity.id
_entity.type
_entity.pdbx_description
1 polymer ?
#
loop_
_entity_poly.entity_id
_entity_poly.type
_entity_poly.pdbx_seq_one_letter_code
_entity_poly.pdbx_strand_id
1 'polypeptide(L)'
;MIDDAPCEITSYSTAKPGKHGSAKARIDGEGVFDGKKRSLSQPVDAKIWVPIIERKQGQVVSVDGDVAQVMDLDTYETISMRVPEDEPMSPDDEIEYLEMDDQRKIV
;
A
#
# COMPACT_ATOMS: atom_id res chain seq x y z
N MET A 1 -6.77 -3.05 6.65
CA MET A 1 -5.67 -3.35 7.59
C MET A 1 -5.68 -4.83 7.88
N ILE A 2 -4.56 -5.51 7.73
CA ILE A 2 -4.34 -6.89 8.20
C ILE A 2 -3.07 -6.85 9.04
N ASP A 3 -3.13 -7.31 10.30
CA ASP A 3 -2.02 -7.24 11.27
C ASP A 3 -1.35 -5.86 11.29
N ASP A 4 -2.17 -4.81 11.44
CA ASP A 4 -1.77 -3.39 11.48
C ASP A 4 -1.03 -2.87 10.23
N ALA A 5 -1.07 -3.61 9.12
CA ALA A 5 -0.50 -3.16 7.85
C ALA A 5 -1.60 -2.84 6.81
N PRO A 6 -1.44 -1.75 6.03
CA PRO A 6 -2.27 -1.50 4.86
C PRO A 6 -1.97 -2.55 3.79
N CYS A 7 -3.00 -3.26 3.33
CA CYS A 7 -2.86 -4.36 2.39
C CYS A 7 -3.84 -4.21 1.23
N GLU A 8 -3.39 -4.58 0.03
CA GLU A 8 -4.25 -4.86 -1.11
C GLU A 8 -4.82 -6.28 -0.97
N ILE A 9 -6.12 -6.46 -1.24
CA ILE A 9 -6.78 -7.78 -1.15
C ILE A 9 -6.45 -8.57 -2.42
N THR A 10 -5.75 -9.69 -2.27
CA THR A 10 -5.39 -10.58 -3.38
C THR A 10 -6.31 -11.79 -3.49
N SER A 11 -7.04 -12.14 -2.42
CA SER A 11 -7.97 -13.26 -2.39
C SER A 11 -9.07 -13.05 -1.34
N TYR A 12 -10.28 -13.49 -1.66
CA TYR A 12 -11.42 -13.48 -0.76
C TYR A 12 -12.23 -14.77 -0.93
N SER A 13 -12.54 -15.43 0.19
CA SER A 13 -13.44 -16.59 0.20
C SER A 13 -14.35 -16.57 1.42
N THR A 14 -15.53 -17.18 1.31
CA THR A 14 -16.45 -17.35 2.43
C THR A 14 -16.82 -18.81 2.62
N ALA A 15 -16.98 -19.21 3.87
CA ALA A 15 -17.45 -20.54 4.24
C ALA A 15 -18.49 -20.44 5.34
N LYS A 16 -19.54 -21.26 5.25
CA LYS A 16 -20.54 -21.41 6.33
C LYS A 16 -20.29 -22.74 7.05
N PRO A 17 -19.55 -22.74 8.18
CA PRO A 17 -19.33 -23.96 8.95
C PRO A 17 -20.62 -24.36 9.67
N GLY A 18 -21.39 -25.26 9.05
CA GLY A 18 -22.59 -25.86 9.62
C GLY A 18 -23.92 -25.16 9.28
N LYS A 19 -25.02 -25.82 9.61
CA LYS A 19 -26.39 -25.39 9.25
C LYS A 19 -26.78 -24.05 9.90
N HIS A 20 -26.35 -23.82 11.14
CA HIS A 20 -26.70 -22.67 11.98
C HIS A 20 -25.55 -21.70 12.26
N GLY A 21 -24.34 -21.95 11.75
CA GLY A 21 -23.18 -21.08 11.98
C GLY A 21 -23.19 -19.82 11.13
N SER A 22 -22.59 -18.74 11.65
CA SER A 22 -22.29 -17.53 10.87
C SER A 22 -21.26 -17.83 9.79
N ALA A 23 -21.41 -17.20 8.62
CA ALA A 23 -20.39 -17.30 7.58
C ALA A 23 -19.09 -16.64 8.06
N LYS A 24 -17.97 -17.26 7.73
CA LYS A 24 -16.62 -16.71 7.95
C LYS A 24 -16.04 -16.30 6.61
N ALA A 25 -15.45 -15.12 6.55
CA ALA A 25 -14.58 -14.71 5.47
C ALA A 25 -13.14 -15.15 5.77
N ARG A 26 -12.42 -15.53 4.72
CA ARG A 26 -10.96 -15.59 4.69
C ARG A 26 -10.51 -14.60 3.62
N ILE A 27 -9.65 -13.67 4.02
CA ILE A 27 -9.09 -12.62 3.18
C ILE A 27 -7.58 -12.84 3.19
N ASP A 28 -6.98 -13.00 2.01
CA ASP A 28 -5.53 -12.93 1.85
C ASP A 28 -5.19 -11.62 1.14
N GLY A 29 -4.10 -10.98 1.54
CA GLY A 29 -3.65 -9.72 0.97
C GLY A 29 -2.15 -9.54 1.04
N GLU A 30 -1.67 -8.51 0.36
CA GLU A 30 -0.25 -8.15 0.31
C GLU A 30 -0.07 -6.72 0.78
N GLY A 31 0.93 -6.49 1.65
CA GLY A 31 1.19 -5.17 2.20
C GLY A 31 1.60 -4.18 1.10
N VAL A 32 0.93 -3.02 1.05
CA VAL A 32 1.12 -2.04 -0.02
C VAL A 32 2.57 -1.54 -0.07
N PHE A 33 3.14 -1.23 1.10
CA PHE A 33 4.48 -0.65 1.24
C PHE A 33 5.59 -1.67 1.50
N ASP A 34 5.26 -2.86 2.03
CA ASP A 34 6.28 -3.85 2.43
C ASP A 34 6.25 -5.18 1.66
N GLY A 35 5.27 -5.37 0.76
CA GLY A 35 5.13 -6.56 -0.08
C GLY A 35 4.86 -7.85 0.70
N LYS A 36 4.63 -7.79 2.02
CA LYS A 36 4.45 -9.01 2.82
C LYS A 36 3.03 -9.54 2.68
N LYS A 37 2.92 -10.83 2.39
CA LYS A 37 1.64 -11.55 2.36
C LYS A 37 1.09 -11.74 3.76
N ARG A 38 -0.20 -11.48 3.93
CA ARG A 38 -0.93 -11.58 5.20
C ARG A 38 -2.30 -12.21 4.97
N SER A 39 -2.89 -12.78 6.01
CA SER A 39 -4.24 -13.34 5.93
C SER A 39 -5.05 -13.09 7.19
N LEU A 40 -6.32 -12.76 7.03
CA LEU A 40 -7.29 -12.58 8.10
C LEU A 40 -8.46 -13.56 7.92
N SER A 41 -8.97 -14.11 9.01
CA SER A 41 -10.26 -14.80 9.00
C SER A 41 -11.15 -14.32 10.13
N GLN A 42 -12.33 -13.81 9.78
CA GLN A 42 -13.30 -13.26 10.70
C GLN A 42 -14.74 -13.55 10.24
N PRO A 43 -15.74 -13.46 11.14
CA PRO A 43 -17.14 -13.44 10.73
C PRO A 43 -17.40 -12.38 9.65
N VAL A 44 -18.29 -12.67 8.70
CA VAL A 44 -18.60 -11.75 7.58
C VAL A 44 -19.23 -10.42 8.01
N ASP A 45 -19.75 -10.35 9.24
CA ASP A 45 -20.34 -9.16 9.86
C ASP A 45 -19.34 -8.43 10.78
N ALA A 46 -18.11 -8.94 10.93
CA ALA A 46 -17.06 -8.24 11.64
C ALA A 46 -16.61 -7.00 10.87
N LYS A 47 -16.41 -5.89 11.59
CA LYS A 47 -15.86 -4.67 11.01
C LYS A 47 -14.35 -4.76 10.93
N ILE A 48 -13.80 -4.26 9.82
CA ILE A 48 -12.37 -4.14 9.58
C ILE A 48 -12.03 -2.68 9.25
N TRP A 49 -10.87 -2.23 9.68
CA TRP A 49 -10.34 -0.92 9.29
C TRP A 49 -9.88 -0.94 7.84
N VAL A 50 -10.40 0.00 7.04
CA VAL A 50 -9.97 0.23 5.66
C VAL A 50 -9.04 1.44 5.65
N PRO A 51 -7.77 1.29 5.24
CA PRO A 51 -6.86 2.42 5.15
C PRO A 51 -7.28 3.35 4.00
N ILE A 52 -7.03 4.64 4.19
CA ILE A 52 -7.06 5.63 3.11
C ILE A 52 -5.61 5.83 2.68
N ILE A 53 -5.33 5.54 1.41
CA ILE A 53 -4.00 5.72 0.81
C ILE A 53 -4.17 6.77 -0.29
N GLU A 54 -3.40 7.84 -0.20
CA GLU A 54 -3.43 8.92 -1.18
C GLU A 54 -2.51 8.59 -2.33
N ARG A 55 -2.95 8.89 -3.56
CA ARG A 55 -2.16 8.77 -4.78
C ARG A 55 -1.82 10.19 -5.22
N LYS A 56 -0.53 10.52 -5.23
CA LYS A 56 -0.01 11.87 -5.40
C LYS A 56 1.01 11.90 -6.54
N GLN A 57 1.25 13.09 -7.08
CA GLN A 57 2.23 13.30 -8.14
C GLN A 57 3.47 14.00 -7.58
N GLY A 58 4.64 13.62 -8.08
CA GLY A 58 5.91 14.23 -7.68
C GLY A 58 6.86 14.35 -8.86
N GLN A 59 7.82 15.27 -8.76
CA GLN A 59 8.93 15.39 -9.69
C GLN A 59 10.23 14.94 -9.00
N VAL A 60 11.00 14.08 -9.65
CA VAL A 60 12.30 13.64 -9.15
C VAL A 60 13.30 14.80 -9.22
N VAL A 61 13.89 15.16 -8.08
CA VAL A 61 14.89 16.22 -7.97
C VAL A 61 16.30 15.64 -8.15
N SER A 62 16.57 14.50 -7.53
CA SER A 62 17.85 13.80 -7.62
C SER A 62 17.71 12.35 -7.20
N VAL A 63 18.63 11.50 -7.66
CA VAL A 63 18.70 10.09 -7.28
C VAL A 63 20.12 9.78 -6.80
N ASP A 64 20.25 9.19 -5.62
CA ASP A 64 21.50 8.70 -5.03
C ASP A 64 21.32 7.24 -4.61
N GLY A 65 21.92 6.32 -5.37
CA GLY A 65 21.74 4.88 -5.17
C GLY A 65 20.27 4.45 -5.36
N ASP A 66 19.67 3.89 -4.32
CA ASP A 66 18.27 3.46 -4.29
C ASP A 66 17.33 4.48 -3.62
N VAL A 67 17.78 5.72 -3.42
CA VAL A 67 17.00 6.80 -2.81
C VAL A 67 16.83 7.97 -3.77
N ALA A 68 15.59 8.38 -4.01
CA ALA A 68 15.24 9.59 -4.75
C ALA A 68 14.79 10.70 -3.79
N GLN A 69 15.21 11.92 -4.06
CA GLN A 69 14.53 13.13 -3.55
C GLN A 69 13.42 13.48 -4.54
N VAL A 70 12.19 13.53 -4.06
CA VAL A 70 10.99 13.80 -4.86
C VAL A 70 10.32 15.05 -4.31
N MET A 71 10.00 16.00 -5.17
CA MET A 71 9.19 17.17 -4.82
C MET A 71 7.73 16.86 -5.11
N ASP A 72 6.86 16.91 -4.09
CA ASP A 72 5.42 16.82 -4.26
C ASP A 72 4.90 18.02 -5.09
N LEU A 73 4.07 17.76 -6.10
CA LEU A 73 3.63 18.80 -7.04
C LEU A 73 2.53 19.71 -6.48
N ASP A 74 1.84 19.30 -5.42
CA ASP A 74 0.78 20.08 -4.77
C ASP A 74 1.33 20.91 -3.60
N THR A 75 2.20 20.32 -2.78
CA THR A 75 2.73 20.95 -1.56
C THR A 75 4.11 21.57 -1.75
N TYR A 76 4.83 21.21 -2.82
CA TYR A 76 6.24 21.57 -3.07
C TYR A 76 7.21 21.08 -1.99
N GLU A 77 6.77 20.19 -1.10
CA GLU A 77 7.65 19.58 -0.11
C GLU A 77 8.58 18.56 -0.78
N THR A 78 9.85 18.55 -0.38
CA THR A 78 10.81 17.54 -0.84
C THR A 78 10.85 16.39 0.16
N ILE A 79 10.61 15.18 -0.34
CA ILE A 79 10.53 13.94 0.43
C ILE A 79 11.55 12.92 -0.11
N SER A 80 12.09 12.10 0.78
CA SER A 80 12.99 11.00 0.41
C SER A 80 12.18 9.73 0.22
N MET A 81 12.37 9.05 -0.91
CA MET A 81 11.66 7.83 -1.27
C MET A 81 12.61 6.78 -1.83
N ARG A 82 12.28 5.51 -1.60
CA ARG A 82 13.05 4.41 -2.17
C ARG A 82 12.65 4.19 -3.63
N VAL A 83 13.64 4.09 -4.51
CA VAL A 83 13.46 3.80 -5.93
C VAL A 83 13.26 2.29 -6.12
N PRO A 84 12.23 1.86 -6.88
CA PRO A 84 12.06 0.46 -7.26
C PRO A 84 13.27 -0.04 -8.08
N GLU A 85 13.73 -1.28 -7.81
CA GLU A 85 14.91 -1.83 -8.51
C GLU A 85 14.69 -2.00 -10.03
N ASP A 86 13.43 -2.15 -10.45
CA ASP A 86 12.99 -2.39 -11.81
C ASP A 86 12.61 -1.13 -12.58
N GLU A 87 12.61 0.04 -11.93
CA GLU A 87 12.18 1.31 -12.52
C GLU A 87 13.18 2.42 -12.20
N PRO A 88 14.31 2.50 -12.94
CA PRO A 88 15.31 3.53 -12.73
C PRO A 88 14.74 4.91 -13.07
N MET A 89 15.03 5.88 -12.21
CA MET A 89 14.52 7.25 -12.34
C MET A 89 15.65 8.25 -12.57
N SER A 90 15.32 9.34 -13.25
CA SER A 90 16.21 10.45 -13.54
C SER A 90 15.64 11.74 -12.96
N PRO A 91 16.48 12.75 -12.68
CA PRO A 91 16.00 14.10 -12.40
C PRO A 91 15.04 14.58 -13.48
N ASP A 92 14.03 15.33 -13.06
CA ASP A 92 12.92 15.86 -13.88
C ASP A 92 11.86 14.84 -14.33
N ASP A 93 11.99 13.55 -13.98
CA ASP A 93 10.91 12.60 -14.19
C ASP A 93 9.70 12.94 -13.30
N GLU A 94 8.51 13.01 -13.91
CA GLU A 94 7.24 13.07 -13.20
C GLU A 94 6.78 11.65 -12.84
N ILE A 95 6.53 11.42 -11.55
CA ILE A 95 6.20 10.12 -11.00
C ILE A 95 4.90 10.18 -10.21
N GLU A 96 4.29 9.02 -10.06
CA GLU A 96 3.19 8.82 -9.15
C GLU A 96 3.67 8.07 -7.90
N TYR A 97 3.12 8.42 -6.74
CA TYR A 97 3.43 7.72 -5.53
C TYR A 97 2.23 7.61 -4.59
N LEU A 98 2.26 6.58 -3.76
CA LEU A 98 1.29 6.33 -2.70
C LEU A 98 1.82 6.88 -1.37
N GLU A 99 0.94 7.50 -0.59
CA GLU A 99 1.23 8.03 0.74
C GLU A 99 0.16 7.57 1.76
N MET A 100 0.63 7.13 2.93
CA MET A 100 -0.20 6.88 4.11
C MET A 100 0.65 7.06 5.37
N ASP A 101 0.28 8.03 6.21
CA ASP A 101 1.09 8.44 7.37
C ASP A 101 2.55 8.71 6.93
N ASP A 102 3.54 8.06 7.56
CA ASP A 102 4.96 8.20 7.21
C ASP A 102 5.41 7.23 6.10
N GLN A 103 4.51 6.39 5.56
CA GLN A 103 4.83 5.39 4.55
C GLN A 103 4.59 5.91 3.14
N ARG A 104 5.56 5.64 2.26
CA ARG A 104 5.56 6.09 0.87
C ARG A 104 6.06 5.01 -0.07
N LYS A 105 5.48 4.93 -1.27
CA LYS A 105 5.90 3.99 -2.32
C LYS A 105 5.66 4.59 -3.71
N ILE A 106 6.69 4.58 -4.54
CA ILE A 106 6.59 4.94 -5.96
C ILE A 106 5.86 3.82 -6.71
N VAL A 107 5.00 4.16 -7.67
CA VAL A 107 4.10 3.23 -8.39
C VAL A 107 4.10 3.40 -9.89
#